data_AF-A0A352VBH9-F1
#
_entry.id   AF-A0A352VBH9-F1
#
_cell.length_a   1.000
_cell.length_b   1.000
_cell.length_c   1.000
_cell.angle_alpha   90.00
_cell.angle_beta   90.00
_cell.angle_gamma   90.00
#
_symmetry.space_group_name_H-M   'P 1'
#
loop_
_entity.id
_entity.type
_entity.pdbx_description
1 polymer ?
#
loop_
_entity_poly.entity_id
_entity_poly.type
_entity_poly.pdbx_seq_one_letter_code
_entity_poly.pdbx_strand_id
1 'polypeptide(L)'
;MNKRLNEALPVQYYHGVFTIPKELRGLFLYNKKVCLNILFKSVSKTLQQVTKRNLKMNIGYITILHTWDQKLNFHLHIHCVIAAGGLSDDKTKWIAIKNKHYLLPVKKLSKVFRGKFLFYLNKAFNKGLIKIEKNAFINICSITSKNDWVVYLQRPLGGAEQVLKYLSRYTHKVGISNKRIKSYDGNYVVFSYRDRQDNNMEKELKIPGLLFVQKFILHIVPRRFVKIRFYGFMVNRFMSFFDY
;
A
#
# COMPACT_ATOMS: atom_id res chain seq x y z
N MET A 1 -4.85 18.86 -10.11
CA MET A 1 -4.77 18.15 -8.81
C MET A 1 -6.19 17.72 -8.47
N ASN A 2 -6.45 16.41 -8.37
CA ASN A 2 -7.75 15.80 -8.67
C ASN A 2 -8.94 16.29 -7.82
N LYS A 3 -10.06 16.69 -8.46
CA LYS A 3 -11.41 16.86 -7.87
C LYS A 3 -11.74 15.79 -6.81
N ARG A 4 -11.31 14.55 -7.05
CA ARG A 4 -11.50 13.35 -6.21
C ARG A 4 -10.93 13.39 -4.80
N LEU A 5 -9.95 14.26 -4.55
CA LEU A 5 -9.35 14.43 -3.24
C LEU A 5 -10.28 15.24 -2.31
N ASN A 6 -11.01 16.21 -2.88
CA ASN A 6 -11.96 17.06 -2.15
C ASN A 6 -13.30 16.36 -1.85
N GLU A 7 -13.51 15.17 -2.41
CA GLU A 7 -14.68 14.31 -2.19
C GLU A 7 -14.55 13.41 -0.95
N ALA A 8 -13.55 13.65 -0.10
CA ALA A 8 -13.38 12.91 1.14
C ALA A 8 -14.56 13.20 2.09
N LEU A 9 -15.31 12.16 2.44
CA LEU A 9 -16.38 12.23 3.44
C LEU A 9 -15.87 12.89 4.74
N PRO A 10 -16.73 13.65 5.45
CA PRO A 10 -16.40 14.31 6.71
C PRO A 10 -16.38 13.31 7.88
N VAL A 11 -15.58 12.25 7.73
CA VAL A 11 -15.40 11.18 8.71
C VAL A 11 -13.93 11.08 9.11
N GLN A 12 -13.67 10.38 10.21
CA GLN A 12 -12.30 10.00 10.55
C GLN A 12 -11.80 8.90 9.61
N TYR A 13 -10.49 8.79 9.43
CA TYR A 13 -9.89 7.78 8.56
C TYR A 13 -8.73 7.05 9.20
N TYR A 14 -8.77 5.72 9.25
CA TYR A 14 -7.65 4.87 9.66
C TYR A 14 -6.58 4.75 8.59
N HIS A 15 -5.34 4.55 9.02
CA HIS A 15 -4.22 4.26 8.12
C HIS A 15 -3.80 2.80 8.22
N GLY A 16 -3.94 2.07 7.11
CA GLY A 16 -3.44 0.72 6.96
C GLY A 16 -2.16 0.68 6.12
N VAL A 17 -1.24 -0.23 6.44
CA VAL A 17 -0.08 -0.55 5.60
C VAL A 17 0.02 -2.05 5.42
N PHE A 18 0.07 -2.51 4.17
CA PHE A 18 0.23 -3.92 3.83
C PHE A 18 1.55 -4.10 3.07
N THR A 19 2.48 -4.82 3.67
CA THR A 19 3.84 -4.97 3.16
C THR A 19 4.10 -6.42 2.75
N ILE A 20 4.72 -6.61 1.59
CA ILE A 20 5.13 -7.96 1.16
C ILE A 20 6.47 -8.36 1.82
N PRO A 21 6.71 -9.66 2.05
CA PRO A 21 8.02 -10.17 2.44
C PRO A 21 9.13 -9.81 1.44
N LYS A 22 10.37 -9.67 1.94
CA LYS A 22 11.53 -9.29 1.12
C LYS A 22 11.85 -10.32 0.04
N GLU A 23 11.55 -11.58 0.31
CA GLU A 23 11.78 -12.74 -0.54
C GLU A 23 11.03 -12.57 -1.89
N LEU A 24 9.83 -11.98 -1.86
CA LEU A 24 9.02 -11.73 -3.07
C LEU A 24 9.56 -10.60 -3.95
N ARG A 25 10.50 -9.77 -3.49
CA ARG A 25 10.92 -8.57 -4.22
C ARG A 25 11.54 -8.90 -5.58
N GLY A 26 12.35 -9.96 -5.66
CA GLY A 26 12.95 -10.41 -6.92
C GLY A 26 11.89 -10.79 -7.97
N LEU A 27 10.83 -11.48 -7.54
CA LEU A 27 9.71 -11.86 -8.41
C LEU A 27 9.03 -10.64 -9.04
N PHE A 28 8.88 -9.55 -8.28
CA PHE A 28 8.26 -8.31 -8.77
C PHE A 28 9.12 -7.57 -9.80
N LEU A 29 10.44 -7.75 -9.84
CA LEU A 29 11.28 -7.06 -10.82
C LEU A 29 10.95 -7.52 -12.24
N TYR A 30 10.81 -8.83 -12.44
CA TYR A 30 10.51 -9.43 -13.74
C TYR A 30 9.01 -9.48 -14.05
N ASN A 31 8.14 -9.45 -13.03
CA ASN A 31 6.69 -9.63 -13.18
C ASN A 31 5.88 -8.43 -12.68
N LYS A 32 6.49 -7.22 -12.71
CA LYS A 32 6.03 -6.02 -12.00
C LYS A 32 4.53 -5.74 -12.17
N LYS A 33 4.01 -5.67 -13.40
CA LYS A 33 2.60 -5.34 -13.65
C LYS A 33 1.62 -6.36 -13.05
N VAL A 34 1.89 -7.65 -13.22
CA VAL A 34 1.03 -8.73 -12.71
C VAL A 34 1.10 -8.79 -11.19
N CYS A 35 2.30 -8.79 -10.62
CA CYS A 35 2.50 -8.85 -9.17
C CYS A 35 1.94 -7.63 -8.44
N LEU A 36 2.10 -6.41 -8.99
CA LEU A 36 1.48 -5.22 -8.42
C LEU A 36 -0.06 -5.31 -8.45
N ASN A 37 -0.65 -5.79 -9.54
CA ASN A 37 -2.10 -5.99 -9.61
C ASN A 37 -2.60 -7.01 -8.57
N ILE A 38 -1.87 -8.11 -8.39
CA ILE A 38 -2.14 -9.10 -7.34
C ILE A 38 -2.05 -8.45 -5.96
N LEU A 39 -1.01 -7.64 -5.70
CA LEU A 39 -0.84 -6.93 -4.44
C LEU A 39 -2.08 -6.08 -4.10
N PHE A 40 -2.50 -5.20 -5.01
CA PHE A 40 -3.72 -4.39 -4.83
C PHE A 40 -4.97 -5.25 -4.60
N LYS A 41 -5.15 -6.30 -5.40
CA LYS A 41 -6.33 -7.17 -5.30
C LYS A 41 -6.38 -7.88 -3.95
N SER A 42 -5.24 -8.39 -3.48
CA SER A 42 -5.12 -9.08 -2.20
C SER A 42 -5.43 -8.14 -1.04
N VAL A 43 -4.88 -6.93 -1.04
CA VAL A 43 -5.17 -5.91 -0.01
C VAL A 43 -6.67 -5.59 0.02
N SER A 44 -7.25 -5.26 -1.13
CA SER A 44 -8.67 -4.92 -1.23
C SER A 44 -9.57 -6.07 -0.74
N LYS A 45 -9.31 -7.29 -1.21
CA LYS A 45 -10.12 -8.46 -0.83
C LYS A 45 -9.93 -8.84 0.64
N THR A 46 -8.77 -8.58 1.24
CA THR A 46 -8.55 -8.76 2.68
C THR A 46 -9.39 -7.79 3.48
N LEU A 47 -9.30 -6.49 3.17
CA LEU A 47 -10.07 -5.46 3.86
C LEU A 47 -11.57 -5.74 3.77
N GLN A 48 -12.09 -6.04 2.57
CA GLN A 48 -13.50 -6.41 2.38
C GLN A 48 -13.92 -7.62 3.23
N GLN A 49 -13.16 -8.71 3.17
CA GLN A 49 -13.52 -9.94 3.88
C GLN A 49 -13.46 -9.78 5.40
N VAL A 50 -12.39 -9.15 5.91
CA VAL A 50 -12.18 -9.04 7.35
C VAL A 50 -13.17 -8.04 7.95
N THR A 51 -13.43 -6.91 7.30
CA THR A 51 -14.50 -5.99 7.71
C THR A 51 -15.86 -6.68 7.72
N LYS A 52 -16.24 -7.34 6.61
CA LYS A 52 -17.55 -7.99 6.52
C LYS A 52 -17.77 -8.99 7.66
N ARG A 53 -16.77 -9.81 7.97
CA ARG A 53 -16.85 -10.82 9.04
C ARG A 53 -16.83 -10.24 10.45
N ASN A 54 -16.17 -9.11 10.68
CA ASN A 54 -15.97 -8.56 12.03
C ASN A 54 -16.93 -7.44 12.38
N LEU A 55 -17.37 -6.67 11.37
CA LEU A 55 -18.11 -5.42 11.56
C LEU A 55 -19.43 -5.39 10.78
N LYS A 56 -19.74 -6.43 9.97
CA LYS A 56 -20.99 -6.56 9.20
C LYS A 56 -21.33 -5.30 8.38
N MET A 57 -20.31 -4.70 7.76
CA MET A 57 -20.46 -3.46 6.98
C MET A 57 -19.58 -3.47 5.73
N ASN A 58 -19.95 -2.61 4.78
CA ASN A 58 -19.24 -2.31 3.56
C ASN A 58 -18.38 -1.05 3.75
N ILE A 59 -17.06 -1.24 3.90
CA ILE A 59 -16.12 -0.11 4.05
C ILE A 59 -15.70 0.49 2.70
N GLY A 60 -15.41 1.77 2.73
CA GLY A 60 -14.79 2.54 1.66
C GLY A 60 -13.35 2.88 2.04
N TYR A 61 -12.45 2.75 1.07
CA TYR A 61 -11.03 3.04 1.28
C TYR A 61 -10.31 3.36 -0.01
N ILE A 62 -9.22 4.12 0.15
CA ILE A 62 -8.28 4.47 -0.92
C ILE A 62 -7.00 3.69 -0.68
N THR A 63 -6.43 3.09 -1.72
CA THR A 63 -5.12 2.45 -1.64
C THR A 63 -4.10 3.16 -2.52
N ILE A 64 -2.85 3.26 -2.03
CA ILE A 64 -1.73 3.92 -2.70
C ILE A 64 -0.53 2.98 -2.72
N LEU A 65 0.01 2.74 -3.91
CA LEU A 65 1.26 1.99 -4.08
C LEU A 65 2.46 2.80 -3.62
N HIS A 66 3.31 2.15 -2.83
CA HIS A 66 4.62 2.62 -2.44
C HIS A 66 5.68 1.54 -2.74
N THR A 67 6.82 1.94 -3.30
CA THR A 67 7.85 0.99 -3.78
C THR A 67 9.23 1.15 -3.12
N TRP A 68 9.42 2.15 -2.24
CA TRP A 68 10.71 2.46 -1.62
C TRP A 68 10.66 2.52 -0.10
N ASP A 69 11.83 2.52 0.53
CA ASP A 69 12.01 2.93 1.92
C ASP A 69 12.76 4.28 2.01
N GLN A 70 13.10 4.74 3.22
CA GLN A 70 13.86 5.96 3.40
C GLN A 70 15.25 5.89 2.72
N LYS A 71 15.87 4.72 2.60
CA LYS A 71 17.19 4.55 1.95
C LYS A 71 17.07 4.20 0.45
N LEU A 72 15.90 4.41 -0.16
CA LEU A 72 15.58 4.06 -1.55
C LEU A 72 15.69 2.58 -1.91
N ASN A 73 15.71 1.69 -0.92
CA ASN A 73 15.67 0.26 -1.19
C ASN A 73 14.29 -0.12 -1.72
N PHE A 74 14.25 -1.13 -2.60
CA PHE A 74 12.98 -1.63 -3.12
C PHE A 74 12.17 -2.28 -2.00
N HIS A 75 11.07 -1.62 -1.62
CA HIS A 75 10.23 -1.96 -0.49
C HIS A 75 8.76 -1.75 -0.84
N LEU A 76 8.14 -2.83 -1.32
CA LEU A 76 6.77 -2.82 -1.83
C LEU A 76 5.74 -2.90 -0.70
N HIS A 77 4.88 -1.89 -0.64
CA HIS A 77 3.74 -1.88 0.26
C HIS A 77 2.60 -1.05 -0.30
N ILE A 78 1.40 -1.31 0.23
CA ILE A 78 0.20 -0.54 -0.05
C ILE A 78 -0.19 0.21 1.20
N HIS A 79 -0.26 1.54 1.09
CA HIS A 79 -0.94 2.36 2.06
C HIS A 79 -2.44 2.35 1.80
N CYS A 80 -3.23 2.31 2.86
CA CYS A 80 -4.68 2.34 2.82
C CYS A 80 -5.18 3.48 3.69
N VAL A 81 -6.06 4.31 3.16
CA VAL A 81 -6.83 5.29 3.92
C VAL A 81 -8.25 4.78 3.99
N ILE A 82 -8.70 4.39 5.18
CA ILE A 82 -9.94 3.62 5.39
C ILE A 82 -10.90 4.47 6.21
N ALA A 83 -12.11 4.72 5.71
CA ALA A 83 -13.10 5.48 6.47
C ALA A 83 -13.44 4.79 7.81
N ALA A 84 -13.68 5.59 8.84
CA ALA A 84 -14.10 5.14 10.16
C ALA A 84 -15.60 4.84 10.21
N GLY A 85 -16.03 3.99 9.29
CA GLY A 85 -17.40 3.57 9.14
C GLY A 85 -17.63 2.94 7.77
N GLY A 86 -18.84 2.45 7.59
CA GLY A 86 -19.25 1.87 6.33
C GLY A 86 -20.75 1.77 6.20
N LEU A 87 -21.19 1.38 5.01
CA LEU A 87 -22.60 1.15 4.75
C LEU A 87 -23.02 -0.20 5.33
N SER A 88 -24.27 -0.30 5.78
CA SER A 88 -24.92 -1.56 6.08
C SER A 88 -24.92 -2.50 4.86
N ASP A 89 -25.29 -3.76 5.08
CA ASP A 89 -25.24 -4.79 4.04
C ASP A 89 -26.20 -4.51 2.88
N ASP A 90 -27.40 -4.02 3.21
CA ASP A 90 -28.41 -3.49 2.29
C ASP A 90 -28.07 -2.09 1.76
N LYS A 91 -27.01 -1.47 2.27
CA LYS A 91 -26.48 -0.15 1.91
C LYS A 91 -27.41 1.03 2.19
N THR A 92 -28.40 0.86 3.07
CA THR A 92 -29.38 1.89 3.41
C THR A 92 -28.94 2.79 4.56
N LYS A 93 -27.99 2.33 5.39
CA LYS A 93 -27.59 3.03 6.62
C LYS A 93 -26.07 3.16 6.73
N TRP A 94 -25.64 4.30 7.26
CA TRP A 94 -24.25 4.49 7.68
C TRP A 94 -24.02 3.90 9.07
N ILE A 95 -22.98 3.07 9.21
CA ILE A 95 -22.52 2.48 10.46
C ILE A 95 -21.17 3.11 10.81
N ALA A 96 -21.18 4.04 11.75
CA ALA A 96 -19.98 4.71 12.24
C ALA A 96 -19.15 3.79 13.15
N ILE A 97 -17.83 3.83 13.01
CA ILE A 97 -16.90 3.16 13.94
C ILE A 97 -16.44 4.20 14.95
N LYS A 98 -16.93 4.09 16.19
CA LYS A 98 -16.63 5.03 17.27
C LYS A 98 -15.26 4.82 17.93
N ASN A 99 -14.66 3.64 17.77
CA ASN A 99 -13.42 3.28 18.45
C ASN A 99 -12.19 3.93 17.79
N LYS A 100 -11.65 4.99 18.40
CA LYS A 100 -10.50 5.74 17.86
C LYS A 100 -9.18 4.97 17.77
N HIS A 101 -9.07 3.77 18.32
CA HIS A 101 -7.80 3.01 18.38
C HIS A 101 -7.85 1.68 17.63
N TYR A 102 -9.04 1.16 17.37
CA TYR A 102 -9.20 -0.19 16.85
C TYR A 102 -10.23 -0.21 15.73
N LEU A 103 -9.78 -0.64 14.55
CA LEU A 103 -10.63 -0.88 13.39
C LEU A 103 -10.79 -2.39 13.15
N LEU A 104 -9.69 -3.12 12.98
CA LEU A 104 -9.71 -4.56 12.67
C LEU A 104 -8.51 -5.29 13.31
N PRO A 105 -8.64 -6.60 13.58
CA PRO A 105 -7.56 -7.37 14.17
C PRO A 105 -6.40 -7.56 13.17
N VAL A 106 -5.25 -6.95 13.46
CA VAL A 106 -4.07 -6.93 12.58
C VAL A 106 -3.56 -8.35 12.25
N LYS A 107 -3.51 -9.25 13.24
CA LYS A 107 -3.11 -10.65 13.02
C LYS A 107 -4.02 -11.36 12.00
N LYS A 108 -5.32 -11.08 12.03
CA LYS A 108 -6.29 -11.64 11.06
C LYS A 108 -6.09 -11.03 9.67
N LEU A 109 -5.90 -9.72 9.58
CA LEU A 109 -5.57 -9.05 8.32
C LEU A 109 -4.32 -9.64 7.67
N SER A 110 -3.24 -9.83 8.45
CA SER A 110 -1.99 -10.43 7.99
C SER A 110 -2.20 -11.84 7.42
N LYS A 111 -2.84 -12.75 8.17
CA LYS A 111 -3.11 -14.13 7.72
C LYS A 111 -3.95 -14.17 6.44
N VAL A 112 -5.03 -13.38 6.38
CA VAL A 112 -5.92 -13.33 5.21
C VAL A 112 -5.22 -12.70 4.00
N PHE A 113 -4.41 -11.66 4.21
CA PHE A 113 -3.62 -11.03 3.15
C PHE A 113 -2.61 -11.98 2.54
N ARG A 114 -1.83 -12.69 3.37
CA ARG A 114 -0.90 -13.73 2.93
C ARG A 114 -1.63 -14.78 2.08
N GLY A 115 -2.70 -15.36 2.61
CA GLY A 115 -3.47 -16.40 1.91
C GLY A 115 -4.01 -15.94 0.56
N LYS A 116 -4.61 -14.73 0.49
CA LYS A 116 -5.13 -14.17 -0.76
C LYS A 116 -4.03 -13.87 -1.77
N PHE A 117 -2.90 -13.33 -1.32
CA PHE A 117 -1.77 -13.04 -2.20
C PHE A 117 -1.24 -14.32 -2.83
N LEU A 118 -0.94 -15.34 -2.01
CA LEU A 118 -0.44 -16.62 -2.50
C LEU A 118 -1.45 -17.32 -3.41
N PHE A 119 -2.74 -17.25 -3.10
CA PHE A 119 -3.79 -17.78 -3.97
C PHE A 119 -3.79 -17.13 -5.36
N TYR A 120 -3.80 -15.79 -5.43
CA TYR A 120 -3.81 -15.10 -6.72
C TYR A 120 -2.48 -15.24 -7.47
N LEU A 121 -1.36 -15.35 -6.74
CA LEU A 121 -0.05 -15.60 -7.34
C LEU A 121 0.01 -16.98 -7.99
N ASN A 122 -0.41 -18.04 -7.29
CA ASN A 122 -0.52 -19.39 -7.86
C ASN A 122 -1.44 -19.42 -9.08
N LYS A 123 -2.59 -18.74 -9.02
CA LYS A 123 -3.50 -18.65 -10.18
C LYS A 123 -2.86 -17.95 -11.38
N ALA A 124 -2.03 -16.95 -11.16
CA ALA A 124 -1.32 -16.26 -12.24
C ALA A 124 -0.18 -17.12 -12.81
N PHE A 125 0.55 -17.84 -11.96
CA PHE A 125 1.59 -18.78 -12.37
C PHE A 125 1.03 -19.92 -13.23
N ASN A 126 -0.06 -20.56 -12.79
CA ASN A 126 -0.72 -21.63 -13.56
C ASN A 126 -1.30 -21.16 -14.91
N LYS A 127 -1.44 -19.84 -15.10
CA LYS A 127 -1.85 -19.23 -16.36
C LYS A 127 -0.68 -18.77 -17.23
N GLY A 128 0.57 -19.06 -16.86
CA GLY A 128 1.76 -18.61 -17.57
C GLY A 128 2.03 -17.11 -17.48
N LEU A 129 1.39 -16.38 -16.55
CA LEU A 129 1.54 -14.92 -16.41
C LEU A 129 2.73 -14.50 -15.55
N ILE A 130 3.36 -15.46 -14.87
CA ILE A 130 4.52 -15.23 -14.01
C ILE A 130 5.73 -15.93 -14.65
N LYS A 131 6.71 -15.13 -15.05
CA LYS A 131 7.99 -15.58 -15.60
C LYS A 131 8.94 -15.91 -14.45
N ILE A 132 9.07 -17.21 -14.17
CA ILE A 132 10.00 -17.80 -13.20
C ILE A 132 10.03 -19.31 -13.44
N GLU A 133 11.16 -19.95 -13.17
CA GLU A 133 11.30 -21.40 -13.22
C GLU A 133 10.43 -22.07 -12.13
N LYS A 134 9.88 -23.27 -12.43
CA LYS A 134 8.85 -23.90 -11.61
C LYS A 134 9.34 -24.20 -10.20
N ASN A 135 10.56 -24.72 -10.05
CA ASN A 135 11.09 -25.05 -8.72
C ASN A 135 11.36 -23.77 -7.91
N ALA A 136 11.92 -22.74 -8.55
CA ALA A 136 12.07 -21.43 -7.92
C ALA A 136 10.72 -20.83 -7.45
N PHE A 137 9.64 -21.01 -8.21
CA PHE A 137 8.29 -20.59 -7.81
C PHE A 137 7.75 -21.36 -6.60
N ILE A 138 7.91 -22.68 -6.59
CA ILE A 138 7.48 -23.52 -5.46
C ILE A 138 8.24 -23.13 -4.19
N ASN A 139 9.55 -22.93 -4.30
CA ASN A 139 10.41 -22.55 -3.18
C ASN A 139 10.00 -21.19 -2.58
N ILE A 140 9.86 -20.16 -3.42
CA ILE A 140 9.48 -18.82 -2.93
C ILE A 140 8.09 -18.81 -2.29
N CYS A 141 7.12 -19.55 -2.83
CA CYS A 141 5.81 -19.71 -2.21
C CYS A 141 5.88 -20.46 -0.88
N SER A 142 6.69 -21.53 -0.79
CA SER A 142 6.90 -22.28 0.45
C SER A 142 7.45 -21.39 1.56
N ILE A 143 8.56 -20.68 1.30
CA ILE A 143 9.19 -19.77 2.27
C ILE A 143 8.20 -18.69 2.72
N THR A 144 7.55 -18.03 1.77
CA THR A 144 6.68 -16.88 2.07
C THR A 144 5.35 -17.28 2.72
N SER A 145 4.92 -18.54 2.59
CA SER A 145 3.74 -19.07 3.28
C SER A 145 3.96 -19.26 4.79
N LYS A 146 5.20 -19.58 5.19
CA LYS A 146 5.59 -19.81 6.59
C LYS A 146 5.87 -18.51 7.34
N ASN A 147 6.38 -17.50 6.64
CA ASN A 147 6.68 -16.20 7.23
C ASN A 147 5.42 -15.44 7.66
N ASP A 148 5.55 -14.66 8.74
CA ASP A 148 4.55 -13.67 9.12
C ASP A 148 4.62 -12.46 8.19
N TRP A 149 3.45 -12.02 7.73
CA TRP A 149 3.33 -10.88 6.83
C TRP A 149 3.06 -9.61 7.63
N VAL A 150 3.77 -8.54 7.31
CA VAL A 150 3.63 -7.28 8.04
C VAL A 150 2.40 -6.54 7.53
N VAL A 151 1.42 -6.43 8.41
CA VAL A 151 0.29 -5.51 8.27
C VAL A 151 0.31 -4.59 9.46
N TYR A 152 0.05 -3.32 9.21
CA TYR A 152 -0.05 -2.31 10.24
C TYR A 152 -1.35 -1.55 10.10
N LEU A 153 -1.93 -1.16 11.23
CA LEU A 153 -3.15 -0.38 11.29
C LEU A 153 -2.98 0.67 12.39
N GLN A 154 -2.89 1.94 11.99
CA GLN A 154 -2.83 3.06 12.93
C GLN A 154 -4.22 3.53 13.30
N ARG A 155 -4.26 4.22 14.45
CA ARG A 155 -5.34 5.15 14.79
C ARG A 155 -5.65 6.09 13.63
N PRO A 156 -6.85 6.69 13.59
CA PRO A 156 -7.23 7.59 12.54
C PRO A 156 -6.22 8.72 12.33
N LEU A 157 -5.92 9.01 11.07
CA LEU A 157 -5.09 10.14 10.63
C LEU A 157 -5.75 11.49 10.93
N GLY A 158 -7.02 11.51 11.34
CA GLY A 158 -7.84 12.70 11.49
C GLY A 158 -9.01 12.68 10.49
N GLY A 159 -9.54 13.86 10.19
CA GLY A 159 -10.59 14.07 9.20
C GLY A 159 -10.05 14.14 7.77
N ALA A 160 -10.91 14.62 6.85
CA ALA A 160 -10.63 14.72 5.42
C ALA A 160 -9.33 15.49 5.09
N GLU A 161 -9.04 16.58 5.81
CA GLU A 161 -7.84 17.39 5.56
C GLU A 161 -6.54 16.62 5.82
N GLN A 162 -6.47 15.84 6.90
CA GLN A 162 -5.30 15.02 7.19
C GLN A 162 -5.14 13.89 6.16
N VAL A 163 -6.25 13.36 5.63
CA VAL A 163 -6.23 12.43 4.50
C VAL A 163 -5.66 13.08 3.25
N LEU A 164 -6.09 14.30 2.91
CA LEU A 164 -5.56 15.06 1.78
C LEU A 164 -4.05 15.27 1.90
N LYS A 165 -3.60 15.72 3.07
CA LYS A 165 -2.18 15.90 3.39
C LYS A 165 -1.39 14.59 3.36
N TYR A 166 -2.03 13.49 3.75
CA TYR A 166 -1.43 12.16 3.65
C TYR A 166 -1.28 11.75 2.18
N LEU A 167 -2.36 11.83 1.39
CA LEU A 167 -2.37 11.45 -0.03
C LEU A 167 -1.42 12.30 -0.87
N SER A 168 -1.33 13.61 -0.60
CA SER A 168 -0.40 14.51 -1.30
C SER A 168 1.06 14.08 -1.18
N ARG A 169 1.47 13.51 -0.03
CA ARG A 169 2.84 13.02 0.18
C ARG A 169 3.21 11.83 -0.72
N TYR A 170 2.24 11.02 -1.14
CA TYR A 170 2.46 9.77 -1.88
C TYR A 170 2.04 9.83 -3.35
N THR A 171 1.21 10.81 -3.71
CA THR A 171 0.78 11.09 -5.09
C THR A 171 1.90 11.73 -5.91
N HIS A 172 2.61 12.71 -5.34
CA HIS A 172 3.58 13.54 -6.06
C HIS A 172 5.02 13.05 -6.05
N LYS A 173 5.37 12.09 -5.18
CA LYS A 173 6.75 11.63 -5.01
C LYS A 173 7.02 10.33 -5.77
N VAL A 174 8.15 10.28 -6.46
CA VAL A 174 8.71 9.05 -7.04
C VAL A 174 10.04 8.81 -6.35
N GLY A 175 10.10 7.86 -5.41
CA GLY A 175 11.35 7.50 -4.71
C GLY A 175 11.83 8.51 -3.66
N ILE A 176 12.22 9.71 -4.07
CA ILE A 176 12.83 10.72 -3.18
C ILE A 176 12.38 12.13 -3.57
N SER A 177 12.37 13.05 -2.61
CA SER A 177 12.10 14.48 -2.86
C SER A 177 13.40 15.25 -2.97
N ASN A 178 13.45 16.29 -3.80
CA ASN A 178 14.64 17.12 -4.00
C ASN A 178 15.23 17.65 -2.68
N LYS A 179 14.40 18.09 -1.72
CA LYS A 179 14.85 18.52 -0.37
C LYS A 179 15.72 17.50 0.38
N ARG A 180 15.56 16.21 0.08
CA ARG A 180 16.34 15.14 0.72
C ARG A 180 17.69 14.93 0.05
N ILE A 181 17.87 15.33 -1.22
CA ILE A 181 19.16 15.30 -1.90
C ILE A 181 19.96 16.51 -1.40
N LYS A 182 21.11 16.28 -0.80
CA LYS A 182 21.93 17.29 -0.12
C LYS A 182 23.06 17.79 -1.00
N SER A 183 23.75 16.89 -1.68
CA SER A 183 24.84 17.23 -2.59
C SER A 183 25.07 16.12 -3.62
N TYR A 184 25.74 16.50 -4.71
CA TYR A 184 26.29 15.60 -5.72
C TYR A 184 27.63 16.17 -6.19
N ASP A 185 28.70 15.39 -6.08
CA ASP A 185 30.08 15.81 -6.39
C ASP A 185 30.59 15.31 -7.76
N GLY A 186 29.69 14.79 -8.60
CA GLY A 186 30.04 14.11 -9.85
C GLY A 186 30.15 12.60 -9.71
N ASN A 187 30.53 12.09 -8.53
CA ASN A 187 30.72 10.65 -8.28
C ASN A 187 29.72 10.09 -7.26
N TYR A 188 29.36 10.88 -6.26
CA TYR A 188 28.56 10.47 -5.11
C TYR A 188 27.39 11.42 -4.88
N VAL A 189 26.25 10.83 -4.58
CA VAL A 189 25.06 11.54 -4.11
C VAL A 189 24.95 11.38 -2.60
N VAL A 190 24.77 12.49 -1.89
CA VAL A 190 24.43 12.50 -0.46
C VAL A 190 22.95 12.84 -0.33
N PHE A 191 22.21 12.03 0.41
CA PHE A 191 20.81 12.33 0.73
C PHE A 191 20.46 11.99 2.17
N SER A 192 19.56 12.78 2.76
CA SER A 192 19.11 12.55 4.13
C SER A 192 18.03 11.48 4.20
N TYR A 193 18.06 10.66 5.24
CA TYR A 193 17.07 9.63 5.55
C TYR A 193 16.75 9.65 7.04
N ARG A 194 15.57 9.17 7.43
CA ARG A 194 15.24 8.97 8.85
C ARG A 194 15.50 7.54 9.28
N ASP A 195 16.27 7.38 10.35
CA ASP A 195 16.65 6.09 10.88
C ASP A 195 15.65 5.62 11.95
N ARG A 196 14.76 4.71 11.56
CA ARG A 196 13.72 4.22 12.48
C ARG A 196 14.26 3.36 13.63
N GLN A 197 15.46 2.81 13.47
CA GLN A 197 16.12 2.04 14.54
C GLN A 197 16.79 2.96 15.56
N ASP A 198 16.99 4.22 15.19
CA ASP A 198 17.67 5.21 16.01
C ASP A 198 16.77 6.44 16.20
N ASN A 199 15.66 6.23 16.93
CA ASN A 199 14.68 7.25 17.32
C ASN A 199 14.17 8.15 16.18
N ASN A 200 14.16 7.64 14.94
CA ASN A 200 13.73 8.38 13.75
C ASN A 200 14.58 9.63 13.47
N MET A 201 15.84 9.64 13.94
CA MET A 201 16.80 10.72 13.70
C MET A 201 17.08 10.89 12.20
N GLU A 202 17.28 12.13 11.77
CA GLU A 202 17.71 12.44 10.41
C GLU A 202 19.22 12.23 10.29
N LYS A 203 19.61 11.38 9.35
CA LYS A 203 21.01 11.03 9.04
C LYS A 203 21.25 11.20 7.55
N GLU A 204 22.51 11.25 7.14
CA GLU A 204 22.89 11.31 5.73
C GLU A 204 23.44 9.97 5.24
N LEU A 205 23.17 9.69 3.96
CA LEU A 205 23.71 8.53 3.28
C LEU A 205 24.41 8.99 2.00
N LYS A 206 25.71 8.73 1.91
CA LYS A 206 26.54 8.95 0.72
C LYS A 206 26.62 7.64 -0.08
N ILE A 207 26.23 7.66 -1.35
CA ILE A 207 26.35 6.51 -2.26
C ILE A 207 26.85 6.93 -3.63
N PRO A 208 27.46 6.03 -4.42
CA PRO A 208 27.79 6.32 -5.81
C PRO A 208 26.56 6.78 -6.61
N GLY A 209 26.73 7.75 -7.50
CA GLY A 209 25.66 8.30 -8.33
C GLY A 209 24.99 7.24 -9.20
N LEU A 210 25.77 6.30 -9.75
CA LEU A 210 25.22 5.16 -10.49
C LEU A 210 24.31 4.27 -9.62
N LEU A 211 24.72 3.99 -8.38
CA LEU A 211 23.90 3.21 -7.45
C LEU A 211 22.61 3.97 -7.06
N PHE A 212 22.67 5.29 -6.94
CA PHE A 212 21.50 6.13 -6.71
C PHE A 212 20.48 5.99 -7.87
N VAL A 213 20.95 6.11 -9.12
CA VAL A 213 20.10 5.95 -10.31
C VAL A 213 19.53 4.53 -10.39
N GLN A 214 20.34 3.49 -10.16
CA GLN A 214 19.87 2.10 -10.13
C GLN A 214 18.76 1.90 -9.10
N LYS A 215 18.94 2.40 -7.87
CA LYS A 215 17.90 2.37 -6.83
C LYS A 215 16.64 3.13 -7.26
N PHE A 216 16.79 4.27 -7.91
CA PHE A 216 15.67 5.09 -8.37
C PHE A 216 14.81 4.37 -9.42
N ILE A 217 15.45 3.72 -10.40
CA ILE A 217 14.77 3.00 -11.49
C ILE A 217 13.84 1.90 -10.98
N LEU A 218 14.19 1.24 -9.86
CA LEU A 218 13.35 0.20 -9.24
C LEU A 218 11.93 0.69 -8.93
N HIS A 219 11.79 2.00 -8.66
CA HIS A 219 10.54 2.66 -8.24
C HIS A 219 9.66 3.12 -9.40
N ILE A 220 10.15 3.01 -10.64
CA ILE A 220 9.36 3.30 -11.83
C ILE A 220 8.30 2.20 -11.98
N VAL A 221 7.03 2.63 -11.99
CA VAL A 221 5.87 1.74 -12.17
C VAL A 221 5.61 1.49 -13.66
N PRO A 222 4.95 0.38 -14.02
CA PRO A 222 4.63 0.10 -15.42
C PRO A 222 3.83 1.24 -16.07
N ARG A 223 3.98 1.40 -17.38
CA ARG A 223 3.23 2.41 -18.15
C ARG A 223 1.72 2.26 -17.94
N ARG A 224 1.03 3.39 -17.76
CA ARG A 224 -0.43 3.48 -17.49
C ARG A 224 -0.87 2.71 -16.24
N PHE A 225 0.04 2.45 -15.30
CA PHE A 225 -0.32 1.76 -14.06
C PHE A 225 -0.98 2.73 -13.06
N VAL A 226 -2.19 2.37 -12.62
CA VAL A 226 -2.95 3.16 -11.64
C VAL A 226 -2.41 2.89 -10.23
N LYS A 227 -1.61 3.83 -9.72
CA LYS A 227 -1.00 3.80 -8.37
C LYS A 227 -1.98 4.05 -7.23
N ILE A 228 -3.10 4.73 -7.49
CA ILE A 228 -4.09 5.11 -6.48
C ILE A 228 -5.44 4.55 -6.89
N ARG A 229 -6.05 3.75 -6.03
CA ARG A 229 -7.29 3.03 -6.34
C ARG A 229 -8.31 3.25 -5.24
N PHE A 230 -9.55 3.47 -5.64
CA PHE A 230 -10.69 3.68 -4.77
C PHE A 230 -11.50 2.39 -4.68
N TYR A 231 -12.05 2.08 -3.51
CA TYR A 231 -12.79 0.85 -3.24
C TYR A 231 -13.99 1.08 -2.34
N GLY A 232 -14.94 0.13 -2.40
CA GLY A 232 -16.17 0.19 -1.60
C GLY A 232 -17.07 1.33 -2.06
N PHE A 233 -17.70 2.03 -1.11
CA PHE A 233 -18.54 3.18 -1.42
C PHE A 233 -17.76 4.42 -1.91
N MET A 234 -16.42 4.40 -1.85
CA MET A 234 -15.59 5.48 -2.42
C MET A 234 -15.35 5.33 -3.92
N VAL A 235 -15.90 4.28 -4.54
CA VAL A 235 -15.94 4.18 -6.01
C VAL A 235 -17.08 5.08 -6.51
N ASN A 236 -16.83 5.87 -7.57
CA ASN A 236 -17.73 6.86 -8.21
C ASN A 236 -19.25 6.54 -8.24
N ARG A 237 -19.67 5.28 -8.15
CA ARG A 237 -21.08 4.88 -8.24
C ARG A 237 -21.89 5.05 -6.94
N PHE A 238 -21.24 5.40 -5.82
CA PHE A 238 -21.91 5.53 -4.51
C PHE A 238 -21.92 6.94 -3.91
N MET A 239 -21.18 7.89 -4.48
CA MET A 239 -21.11 9.26 -3.93
C MET A 239 -22.28 10.15 -4.34
N SER A 240 -23.11 9.72 -5.30
CA SER A 240 -24.37 10.40 -5.63
C SER A 240 -25.46 10.22 -4.56
N PHE A 241 -25.21 9.43 -3.50
CA PHE A 241 -26.16 9.22 -2.40
C PHE A 241 -25.99 10.21 -1.23
N PHE A 242 -24.96 11.07 -1.26
CA PHE A 242 -24.70 12.06 -0.22
C PHE A 242 -24.93 13.51 -0.69
N ASP A 243 -25.47 13.69 -1.90
CA ASP A 243 -25.79 15.00 -2.49
C ASP A 243 -27.30 15.31 -2.49
N TYR A 244 -28.07 14.79 -1.51
CA TYR A 244 -29.44 15.21 -1.19
C TYR A 244 -29.69 15.16 0.31
#